data_AF-A0A4Y2X9E2-F1
#
_entry.id   AF-A0A4Y2X9E2-F1
#
_cell.length_a   1.000
_cell.length_b   1.000
_cell.length_c   1.000
_cell.angle_alpha   90.00
_cell.angle_beta   90.00
_cell.angle_gamma   90.00
#
_symmetry.space_group_name_H-M   'P 1'
#
loop_
_entity.id
_entity.type
_entity.pdbx_description
1 polymer ?
#
loop_
_entity_poly.entity_id
_entity_poly.type
_entity_poly.pdbx_seq_one_letter_code
_entity_poly.pdbx_strand_id
1 'polypeptide(L)'
;MSFLKRARKEDLISLATDLGENPAPTFSKVGLVSLIQGNKHYNEDDAKLMLETVVTEREERFKLEAEKMVAEQERLKMAAEQERLKMEIELEKLRMPSDGSTNPKHEKPSCYELTKTVPSFDSKDGDITLFLSLFERQAKRAQIDTKDWVSGLLMLMPSDIVQLIARESEENFDNYNYIKSVLLKRFKLSPEEFRKKFLHHQKNSEKSWREFTFEISNYFQEWIEGLKIDSFEKLKNLIITDQIKRRAPFEAKDHFLDVSIRTC
;
A
#
# COMPACT_ATOMS: atom_id res chain seq x y z
N MET A 1 -12.92 62.99 -42.96
CA MET A 1 -13.21 63.33 -41.56
C MET A 1 -11.98 63.03 -40.72
N SER A 2 -11.52 63.96 -39.87
CA SER A 2 -10.32 63.77 -39.02
C SER A 2 -10.43 62.53 -38.12
N PHE A 3 -9.38 61.71 -38.10
CA PHE A 3 -9.32 60.44 -37.34
C PHE A 3 -9.47 60.67 -35.83
N LEU A 4 -8.98 61.81 -35.33
CA LEU A 4 -9.11 62.23 -33.93
C LEU A 4 -10.57 62.39 -33.48
N LYS A 5 -11.48 62.79 -34.39
CA LYS A 5 -12.91 62.91 -34.06
C LYS A 5 -13.57 61.56 -33.78
N ARG A 6 -13.00 60.47 -34.29
CA ARG A 6 -13.48 59.09 -34.11
C ARG A 6 -12.90 58.40 -32.87
N ALA A 7 -11.70 58.82 -32.44
CA ALA A 7 -11.01 58.27 -31.26
C ALA A 7 -11.81 58.42 -29.95
N ARG A 8 -11.55 57.61 -28.92
CA ARG A 8 -12.21 57.79 -27.61
C ARG A 8 -11.62 58.99 -26.88
N LYS A 9 -12.37 59.57 -25.95
CA LYS A 9 -11.91 60.72 -25.16
C LYS A 9 -10.65 60.39 -24.37
N GLU A 10 -10.59 59.20 -23.79
CA GLU A 10 -9.43 58.69 -23.03
C GLU A 10 -8.19 58.58 -23.91
N ASP A 11 -8.31 58.01 -25.11
CA ASP A 11 -7.20 57.87 -26.06
C ASP A 11 -6.66 59.24 -26.50
N LEU A 12 -7.54 60.23 -26.64
CA LEU A 12 -7.15 61.62 -26.97
C LEU A 12 -6.46 62.32 -25.79
N ILE A 13 -6.80 61.98 -24.54
CA ILE A 13 -6.12 62.51 -23.35
C ILE A 13 -4.70 61.94 -23.28
N SER A 14 -4.54 60.63 -23.47
CA SER A 14 -3.23 59.98 -23.53
C SER A 14 -2.39 60.53 -24.68
N LEU A 15 -2.96 60.61 -25.89
CA LEU A 15 -2.26 61.17 -27.06
C LEU A 15 -1.81 62.63 -26.84
N ALA A 16 -2.66 63.47 -26.25
CA ALA A 16 -2.29 64.85 -25.92
C ALA A 16 -1.16 64.88 -24.87
N THR A 17 -1.17 63.97 -23.90
CA THR A 17 -0.12 63.80 -22.88
C THR A 17 1.21 63.39 -23.51
N ASP A 18 1.18 62.48 -24.48
CA ASP A 18 2.37 62.04 -25.21
C ASP A 18 2.95 63.14 -26.11
N LEU A 19 2.10 64.05 -26.59
CA LEU A 19 2.49 65.26 -27.32
C LEU A 19 2.97 66.41 -26.40
N GLY A 20 3.07 66.16 -25.08
CA GLY A 20 3.54 67.12 -24.08
C GLY A 20 2.50 68.13 -23.59
N GLU A 21 1.23 67.98 -23.97
CA GLU A 21 0.11 68.76 -23.45
C GLU A 21 -0.46 68.08 -22.19
N ASN A 22 -0.90 68.83 -21.19
CA ASN A 22 -1.49 68.22 -19.98
C ASN A 22 -2.99 68.58 -19.87
N PRO A 23 -3.87 67.95 -20.68
CA PRO A 23 -5.29 68.25 -20.64
C PRO A 23 -5.94 67.70 -19.37
N ALA A 24 -6.79 68.51 -18.73
CA ALA A 24 -7.57 68.04 -17.60
C ALA A 24 -8.57 66.94 -18.03
N PRO A 25 -8.86 65.93 -17.19
CA PRO A 25 -9.80 64.85 -17.51
C PRO A 25 -11.22 65.34 -17.86
N THR A 26 -11.56 66.55 -17.43
CA THR A 26 -12.84 67.23 -17.69
C THR A 26 -12.95 67.84 -19.09
N PHE A 27 -11.88 67.88 -19.88
CA PHE A 27 -11.88 68.45 -21.23
C PHE A 27 -12.94 67.80 -22.13
N SER A 28 -13.59 68.61 -22.98
CA SER A 28 -14.51 68.09 -23.98
C SER A 28 -13.73 67.40 -25.09
N LYS A 29 -14.33 66.36 -25.70
CA LYS A 29 -13.71 65.64 -26.83
C LYS A 29 -13.31 66.60 -27.97
N VAL A 30 -14.15 67.59 -28.25
CA VAL A 30 -13.88 68.61 -29.27
C VAL A 30 -12.71 69.50 -28.86
N GLY A 31 -12.63 69.90 -27.58
CA GLY A 31 -11.52 70.67 -27.04
C GLY A 31 -10.18 69.94 -27.10
N LEU A 32 -10.16 68.63 -26.85
CA LEU A 32 -8.97 67.78 -26.99
C LEU A 32 -8.47 67.73 -28.43
N VAL A 33 -9.39 67.54 -29.40
CA VAL A 33 -9.03 67.53 -30.83
C VAL A 33 -8.41 68.87 -31.23
N SER A 34 -8.99 69.99 -30.81
CA SER A 34 -8.43 71.32 -31.09
C SER A 34 -7.07 71.56 -30.43
N LEU A 35 -6.87 71.05 -29.21
CA LEU A 35 -5.60 71.16 -28.48
C LEU A 35 -4.48 70.39 -29.20
N ILE A 36 -4.76 69.15 -29.59
CA ILE A 36 -3.82 68.28 -30.31
C ILE A 36 -3.44 68.88 -31.67
N GLN A 37 -4.43 69.36 -32.43
CA GLN A 37 -4.19 69.97 -33.75
C GLN A 37 -3.51 71.35 -33.68
N GLY A 38 -3.59 72.02 -32.53
CA GLY A 38 -2.95 73.32 -32.28
C GLY A 38 -1.51 73.22 -31.77
N ASN A 39 -1.02 72.02 -31.45
CA ASN A 39 0.34 71.82 -30.94
C ASN A 39 1.39 72.09 -32.04
N LYS A 40 2.48 72.78 -31.69
CA LYS A 40 3.53 73.18 -32.64
C LYS A 40 4.28 72.01 -33.26
N HIS A 41 4.23 70.84 -32.64
CA HIS A 41 4.88 69.60 -33.07
C HIS A 41 3.88 68.60 -33.68
N TYR A 42 2.65 69.05 -33.99
CA TYR A 42 1.64 68.19 -34.59
C TYR A 42 2.04 67.76 -36.02
N ASN A 43 2.14 66.45 -36.22
CA ASN A 43 2.21 65.80 -37.52
C ASN A 43 1.09 64.77 -37.61
N GLU A 44 0.35 64.76 -38.73
CA GLU A 44 -0.83 63.90 -38.90
C GLU A 44 -0.48 62.41 -38.91
N ASP A 45 0.65 62.02 -39.53
CA ASP A 45 1.08 60.63 -39.61
C ASP A 45 1.63 60.14 -38.25
N ASP A 46 2.42 60.97 -37.57
CA ASP A 46 2.96 60.64 -36.24
C ASP A 46 1.84 60.56 -35.20
N ALA A 47 0.88 61.50 -35.22
CA ALA A 47 -0.26 61.49 -34.31
C ALA A 47 -1.19 60.29 -34.54
N LYS A 48 -1.28 59.81 -35.79
CA LYS A 48 -2.03 58.59 -36.12
C LYS A 48 -1.34 57.34 -35.57
N LEU A 49 -0.02 57.25 -35.70
CA LEU A 49 0.77 56.15 -35.15
C LEU A 49 0.73 56.14 -33.62
N MET A 50 0.93 57.29 -32.98
CA MET A 50 0.83 57.42 -31.52
C MET A 50 -0.55 57.02 -31.00
N LEU A 51 -1.62 57.44 -31.70
CA LEU A 51 -2.97 57.04 -31.32
C LEU A 51 -3.19 55.53 -31.45
N GLU A 52 -2.65 54.90 -32.49
CA GLU A 52 -2.73 53.45 -32.69
C GLU A 52 -2.01 52.68 -31.57
N THR A 53 -0.84 53.16 -31.14
CA THR A 53 -0.12 52.63 -29.97
C THR A 53 -0.95 52.76 -28.69
N VAL A 54 -1.50 53.95 -28.41
CA VAL A 54 -2.35 54.20 -27.23
C VAL A 54 -3.59 53.29 -27.21
N VAL A 55 -4.22 53.09 -28.37
CA VAL A 55 -5.37 52.19 -28.52
C VAL A 55 -4.98 50.75 -28.24
N THR A 56 -3.84 50.31 -28.77
CA THR A 56 -3.33 48.93 -28.62
C THR A 56 -2.96 48.64 -27.16
N GLU A 57 -2.20 49.53 -26.51
CA GLU A 57 -1.82 49.36 -25.10
C GLU A 57 -3.04 49.31 -24.17
N ARG A 58 -4.07 50.12 -24.45
CA ARG A 58 -5.32 50.08 -23.70
C ARG A 58 -6.05 48.75 -23.90
N GLU A 59 -6.11 48.25 -25.13
CA GLU A 59 -6.74 46.94 -25.44
C GLU A 59 -6.00 45.78 -24.77
N GLU A 60 -4.67 45.81 -24.75
CA GLU A 60 -3.85 44.84 -24.02
C GLU A 60 -4.06 44.92 -22.50
N ARG A 61 -4.15 46.14 -21.93
CA ARG A 61 -4.48 46.33 -20.50
C ARG A 61 -5.84 45.76 -20.16
N PHE A 62 -6.87 46.05 -20.96
CA PHE A 62 -8.21 45.49 -20.75
C PHE A 62 -8.22 43.96 -20.87
N LYS A 63 -7.47 43.40 -21.84
CA LYS A 63 -7.35 41.96 -22.01
C LYS A 63 -6.66 41.31 -20.79
N LEU A 64 -5.57 41.91 -20.31
CA LEU A 64 -4.85 41.41 -19.15
C LEU A 64 -5.69 41.51 -17.86
N GLU A 65 -6.45 42.58 -17.68
CA GLU A 65 -7.38 42.72 -16.55
C GLU A 65 -8.52 41.69 -16.62
N ALA A 66 -9.07 41.45 -17.81
CA ALA A 66 -10.07 40.41 -18.01
C ALA A 66 -9.52 39.00 -17.72
N GLU A 67 -8.33 38.68 -18.22
CA GLU A 67 -7.65 37.40 -17.94
C GLU A 67 -7.36 37.21 -16.44
N LYS A 68 -6.92 38.27 -15.75
CA LYS A 68 -6.73 38.24 -14.28
C LYS A 68 -8.05 38.01 -13.55
N MET A 69 -9.14 38.65 -13.97
CA MET A 69 -10.45 38.47 -13.35
C MET A 69 -10.98 37.04 -13.54
N VAL A 70 -10.79 36.46 -14.72
CA VAL A 70 -11.14 35.06 -15.00
C VAL A 70 -10.31 34.10 -14.16
N ALA A 71 -8.98 34.30 -14.10
CA ALA A 71 -8.09 33.45 -13.30
C ALA A 71 -8.43 33.51 -11.80
N GLU A 72 -8.74 34.69 -11.27
CA GLU A 72 -9.16 34.83 -9.86
C GLU A 72 -10.51 34.14 -9.61
N GLN A 73 -11.46 34.26 -10.54
CA GLN A 73 -12.74 33.58 -10.45
C GLN A 73 -12.60 32.04 -10.49
N GLU A 74 -11.68 31.51 -11.30
CA GLU A 74 -11.37 30.07 -11.34
C GLU A 74 -10.70 29.60 -10.05
N ARG A 75 -9.78 30.37 -9.48
CA ARG A 75 -9.16 30.07 -8.18
C ARG A 75 -10.19 30.02 -7.05
N LEU A 76 -11.12 30.98 -7.02
CA LEU A 76 -12.21 30.98 -6.04
C LEU A 76 -13.15 29.79 -6.22
N LYS A 77 -13.48 29.41 -7.46
CA LYS A 77 -14.28 28.20 -7.75
C LYS A 77 -13.58 26.93 -7.27
N MET A 78 -12.29 26.76 -7.58
CA MET A 78 -11.51 25.60 -7.11
C MET A 78 -11.40 25.56 -5.59
N ALA A 79 -11.20 26.70 -4.93
CA ALA A 79 -11.16 26.77 -3.47
C ALA A 79 -12.51 26.37 -2.84
N ALA A 80 -13.61 26.88 -3.39
CA ALA A 80 -14.96 26.51 -2.94
C ALA A 80 -15.27 25.03 -3.18
N GLU A 81 -14.83 24.45 -4.31
CA GLU A 81 -14.97 23.02 -4.58
C GLU A 81 -14.16 22.16 -3.61
N GLN A 82 -12.91 22.56 -3.32
CA GLN A 82 -12.08 21.89 -2.32
C GLN A 82 -12.69 21.97 -0.91
N GLU A 83 -13.28 23.11 -0.54
CA GLU A 83 -13.97 23.27 0.74
C GLU A 83 -15.24 22.42 0.80
N ARG A 84 -16.03 22.38 -0.29
CA ARG A 84 -17.19 21.49 -0.40
C ARG A 84 -16.80 20.03 -0.28
N LEU A 85 -15.72 19.60 -0.93
CA LEU A 85 -15.24 18.22 -0.82
C LEU A 85 -14.74 17.90 0.60
N LYS A 86 -14.06 18.84 1.26
CA LYS A 86 -13.66 18.69 2.67
C LYS A 86 -14.88 18.55 3.58
N MET A 87 -15.89 19.40 3.39
CA MET A 87 -17.13 19.37 4.16
C MET A 87 -17.93 18.09 3.89
N GLU A 88 -17.93 17.59 2.65
CA GLU A 88 -18.56 16.32 2.28
C GLU A 88 -17.83 15.13 2.91
N ILE A 89 -16.50 15.12 2.92
CA ILE A 89 -15.70 14.11 3.64
C ILE A 89 -15.96 14.18 5.16
N GLU A 90 -16.10 15.38 5.74
CA GLU A 90 -16.44 15.56 7.15
C GLU A 90 -17.87 15.09 7.47
N LEU A 91 -18.84 15.41 6.61
CA LEU A 91 -20.21 14.93 6.71
C LEU A 91 -20.28 13.42 6.54
N GLU A 92 -19.50 12.81 5.64
CA GLU A 92 -19.43 11.36 5.46
C GLU A 92 -18.82 10.68 6.70
N LYS A 93 -17.78 11.28 7.30
CA LYS A 93 -17.26 10.83 8.61
C LYS A 93 -18.31 10.91 9.72
N LEU A 94 -19.24 11.85 9.67
CA LEU A 94 -20.36 11.99 10.61
C LEU A 94 -21.58 11.11 10.24
N ARG A 95 -21.74 10.75 8.97
CA ARG A 95 -22.81 9.87 8.45
C ARG A 95 -22.50 8.39 8.67
N MET A 96 -21.23 8.04 8.79
CA MET A 96 -20.86 6.79 9.45
C MET A 96 -21.52 6.79 10.85
N PRO A 97 -22.32 5.78 11.21
CA PRO A 97 -23.06 5.80 12.46
C PRO A 97 -22.09 5.81 13.65
N SER A 98 -21.90 7.00 14.22
CA SER A 98 -21.57 7.16 15.62
C SER A 98 -22.82 6.82 16.41
N ASP A 99 -23.02 5.53 16.78
CA ASP A 99 -23.78 5.34 18.03
C ASP A 99 -22.94 5.94 19.13
N GLY A 100 -23.32 7.13 19.55
CA GLY A 100 -23.13 7.61 20.90
C GLY A 100 -23.94 6.72 21.83
N SER A 101 -23.36 5.59 22.19
CA SER A 101 -23.61 4.95 23.48
C SER A 101 -22.28 4.99 24.21
N THR A 102 -22.30 5.57 25.40
CA THR A 102 -21.23 5.52 26.40
C THR A 102 -20.63 4.12 26.49
N ASN A 103 -19.55 3.90 25.77
CA ASN A 103 -18.52 2.88 25.96
C ASN A 103 -17.39 3.16 24.98
N PRO A 104 -16.11 2.91 25.35
CA PRO A 104 -15.02 2.97 24.38
C PRO A 104 -15.28 1.91 23.30
N LYS A 105 -15.82 2.33 22.16
CA LYS A 105 -15.93 1.49 20.98
C LYS A 105 -14.51 1.27 20.48
N HIS A 106 -13.91 0.19 20.93
CA HIS A 106 -12.80 -0.48 20.28
C HIS A 106 -13.09 -0.51 18.78
N GLU A 107 -12.34 0.26 17.98
CA GLU A 107 -12.15 -0.07 16.57
C GLU A 107 -11.86 -1.57 16.54
N LYS A 108 -12.71 -2.36 15.86
CA LYS A 108 -12.47 -3.80 15.77
C LYS A 108 -11.05 -3.96 15.24
N PRO A 109 -10.16 -4.61 16.01
CA PRO A 109 -8.78 -4.74 15.62
C PRO A 109 -8.71 -5.42 14.26
N SER A 110 -8.17 -4.71 13.26
CA SER A 110 -8.07 -5.24 11.90
C SER A 110 -7.02 -6.34 11.88
N CYS A 111 -7.30 -7.43 11.16
CA CYS A 111 -6.33 -8.50 10.94
C CYS A 111 -5.04 -7.99 10.24
N TYR A 112 -5.11 -6.84 9.56
CA TYR A 112 -3.94 -6.17 8.99
C TYR A 112 -2.88 -5.80 10.03
N GLU A 113 -3.25 -5.54 11.29
CA GLU A 113 -2.30 -5.24 12.36
C GLU A 113 -1.35 -6.42 12.66
N LEU A 114 -1.74 -7.65 12.32
CA LEU A 114 -0.87 -8.82 12.44
C LEU A 114 0.29 -8.78 11.46
N THR A 115 0.12 -8.22 10.27
CA THR A 115 1.18 -8.09 9.27
C THR A 115 2.31 -7.17 9.72
N LYS A 116 2.05 -6.27 10.68
CA LYS A 116 3.05 -5.38 11.26
C LYS A 116 3.84 -6.01 12.41
N THR A 117 3.30 -7.07 13.04
CA THR A 117 3.83 -7.63 14.30
C THR A 117 4.30 -9.08 14.18
N VAL A 118 3.76 -9.83 13.23
CA VAL A 118 4.12 -11.22 12.94
C VAL A 118 4.84 -11.25 11.59
N PRO A 119 6.08 -11.77 11.52
CA PRO A 119 6.76 -11.95 10.24
C PRO A 119 6.04 -13.01 9.41
N SER A 120 6.14 -12.93 8.09
CA SER A 120 5.64 -13.95 7.18
C SER A 120 6.28 -15.31 7.47
N PHE A 121 5.51 -16.39 7.34
CA PHE A 121 6.00 -17.74 7.54
C PHE A 121 6.99 -18.18 6.44
N ASP A 122 8.11 -18.77 6.85
CA ASP A 122 9.08 -19.40 5.95
C ASP A 122 8.75 -20.89 5.77
N SER A 123 8.34 -21.29 4.58
CA SER A 123 7.96 -22.68 4.28
C SER A 123 9.13 -23.65 4.16
N LYS A 124 10.40 -23.17 4.11
CA LYS A 124 11.58 -24.04 3.94
C LYS A 124 12.15 -24.48 5.29
N ASP A 125 12.38 -23.54 6.18
CA ASP A 125 13.07 -23.77 7.46
C ASP A 125 12.22 -23.38 8.68
N GLY A 126 11.02 -22.82 8.48
CA GLY A 126 10.15 -22.36 9.56
C GLY A 126 9.43 -23.49 10.31
N ASP A 127 9.46 -23.41 11.65
CA ASP A 127 8.62 -24.26 12.50
C ASP A 127 7.19 -23.72 12.53
N ILE A 128 6.28 -24.45 11.86
CA ILE A 128 4.86 -24.08 11.78
C ILE A 128 4.20 -23.99 13.17
N THR A 129 4.63 -24.82 14.12
CA THR A 129 4.02 -24.92 15.46
C THR A 129 4.37 -23.67 16.26
N LEU A 130 5.64 -23.26 16.18
CA LEU A 130 6.12 -22.03 16.79
C LEU A 130 5.48 -20.80 16.13
N PHE A 131 5.39 -20.79 14.80
CA PHE A 131 4.75 -19.71 14.05
C PHE A 131 3.27 -19.55 14.44
N LEU A 132 2.49 -20.63 14.42
CA LEU A 132 1.07 -20.59 14.80
C LEU A 132 0.92 -20.15 16.26
N SER A 133 1.80 -20.61 17.16
CA SER A 133 1.80 -20.17 18.56
C SER A 133 2.08 -18.66 18.70
N LEU A 134 3.00 -18.11 17.91
CA LEU A 134 3.28 -16.67 17.89
C LEU A 134 2.09 -15.89 17.33
N PHE A 135 1.54 -16.36 16.21
CA PHE A 135 0.36 -15.79 15.58
C PHE A 135 -0.82 -15.71 16.56
N GLU A 136 -1.17 -16.81 17.23
CA GLU A 136 -2.27 -16.86 18.19
C GLU A 136 -2.07 -15.88 19.35
N ARG A 137 -0.83 -15.75 19.85
CA ARG A 137 -0.50 -14.79 20.90
C ARG A 137 -0.71 -13.36 20.43
N GLN A 138 -0.29 -13.03 19.21
CA GLN A 138 -0.48 -11.68 18.66
C GLN A 138 -1.94 -11.39 18.32
N ALA A 139 -2.68 -12.34 17.76
CA ALA A 139 -4.11 -12.21 17.49
C ALA A 139 -4.91 -11.98 18.78
N LYS A 140 -4.60 -12.72 19.85
CA LYS A 140 -5.18 -12.49 21.18
C LYS A 140 -4.80 -11.14 21.76
N ARG A 141 -3.52 -10.75 21.67
CA ARG A 141 -3.04 -9.44 22.16
C ARG A 141 -3.72 -8.28 21.44
N ALA A 142 -3.90 -8.43 20.13
CA ALA A 142 -4.60 -7.48 19.29
C ALA A 142 -6.12 -7.52 19.49
N GLN A 143 -6.69 -8.49 20.23
CA GLN A 143 -8.15 -8.68 20.41
C GLN A 143 -8.93 -8.91 19.11
N ILE A 144 -8.31 -9.61 18.14
CA ILE A 144 -8.96 -9.96 16.88
C ILE A 144 -9.96 -11.09 17.11
N ASP A 145 -11.16 -10.96 16.55
CA ASP A 145 -12.22 -11.98 16.59
C ASP A 145 -11.73 -13.26 15.91
N THR A 146 -11.97 -14.42 16.52
CA THR A 146 -11.50 -15.73 16.03
C THR A 146 -11.95 -16.05 14.61
N LYS A 147 -13.08 -15.51 14.15
CA LYS A 147 -13.55 -15.67 12.77
C LYS A 147 -12.62 -15.00 11.75
N ASP A 148 -11.91 -13.94 12.15
CA ASP A 148 -11.02 -13.16 11.29
C ASP A 148 -9.57 -13.67 11.34
N TRP A 149 -9.30 -14.69 12.18
CA TRP A 149 -7.94 -15.25 12.33
C TRP A 149 -7.47 -15.93 11.05
N VAL A 150 -8.35 -16.63 10.34
CA VAL A 150 -7.97 -17.32 9.10
C VAL A 150 -7.57 -16.28 8.04
N SER A 151 -8.32 -15.19 7.91
CA SER A 151 -7.96 -14.05 7.05
C SER A 151 -6.60 -13.46 7.39
N GLY A 152 -6.33 -13.22 8.68
CA GLY A 152 -5.02 -12.73 9.14
C GLY A 152 -3.88 -13.72 8.90
N LEU A 153 -4.16 -15.03 9.04
CA LEU A 153 -3.20 -16.09 8.79
C LEU A 153 -2.81 -16.14 7.31
N LEU A 154 -3.78 -16.05 6.38
CA LEU A 154 -3.53 -16.11 4.94
C LEU A 154 -2.60 -15.01 4.45
N MET A 155 -2.69 -13.81 5.04
CA MET A 155 -1.81 -12.68 4.71
C MET A 155 -0.34 -12.93 5.07
N LEU A 156 -0.07 -13.84 6.01
CA LEU A 156 1.26 -14.15 6.52
C LEU A 156 1.84 -15.43 5.92
N MET A 157 1.09 -16.11 5.05
CA MET A 157 1.45 -17.42 4.51
C MET A 157 1.98 -17.35 3.08
N PRO A 158 2.96 -18.20 2.71
CA PRO A 158 3.37 -18.38 1.32
C PRO A 158 2.23 -18.84 0.41
N SER A 159 2.32 -18.51 -0.89
CA SER A 159 1.25 -18.74 -1.87
C SER A 159 0.86 -20.22 -2.01
N ASP A 160 1.81 -21.15 -1.93
CA ASP A 160 1.55 -22.59 -2.01
C ASP A 160 0.71 -23.10 -0.83
N ILE A 161 0.88 -22.50 0.34
CA ILE A 161 0.12 -22.82 1.55
C ILE A 161 -1.27 -22.19 1.51
N VAL A 162 -1.38 -20.95 1.02
CA VAL A 162 -2.67 -20.29 0.76
C VAL A 162 -3.53 -21.10 -0.21
N GLN A 163 -2.93 -21.60 -1.30
CA GLN A 163 -3.62 -22.46 -2.27
C GLN A 163 -4.09 -23.78 -1.67
N LEU A 164 -3.37 -24.33 -0.68
CA LEU A 164 -3.78 -25.53 0.03
C LEU A 164 -5.03 -25.26 0.87
N ILE A 165 -5.06 -24.15 1.61
CA ILE A 165 -6.20 -23.75 2.44
C ILE A 165 -7.43 -23.44 1.58
N ALA A 166 -7.25 -22.81 0.42
CA ALA A 166 -8.33 -22.45 -0.50
C ALA A 166 -9.08 -23.66 -1.12
N ARG A 167 -8.57 -24.89 -0.97
CA ARG A 167 -9.24 -26.12 -1.44
C ARG A 167 -10.22 -26.69 -0.43
N GLU A 168 -10.20 -26.20 0.80
CA GLU A 168 -11.14 -26.61 1.85
C GLU A 168 -12.53 -26.03 1.59
N SER A 169 -13.58 -26.65 2.13
CA SER A 169 -14.95 -26.12 2.05
C SER A 169 -15.09 -24.83 2.85
N GLU A 170 -16.08 -24.00 2.50
CA GLU A 170 -16.35 -22.72 3.18
C GLU A 170 -16.60 -22.91 4.69
N GLU A 171 -17.34 -23.96 5.07
CA GLU A 171 -17.58 -24.35 6.48
C GLU A 171 -16.28 -24.64 7.27
N ASN A 172 -15.28 -25.22 6.59
CA ASN A 172 -14.00 -25.57 7.19
C ASN A 172 -12.99 -24.41 7.13
N PHE A 173 -13.11 -23.55 6.13
CA PHE A 173 -12.25 -22.40 5.91
C PHE A 173 -12.33 -21.39 7.06
N ASP A 174 -13.54 -21.11 7.56
CA ASP A 174 -13.74 -20.18 8.69
C ASP A 174 -13.33 -20.79 10.04
N ASN A 175 -13.09 -22.10 10.11
CA ASN A 175 -12.70 -22.77 11.33
C ASN A 175 -11.17 -22.78 11.51
N TYR A 176 -10.66 -21.81 12.27
CA TYR A 176 -9.24 -21.71 12.58
C TYR A 176 -8.63 -23.01 13.14
N ASN A 177 -9.33 -23.72 14.03
CA ASN A 177 -8.79 -24.96 14.63
C ASN A 177 -8.65 -26.07 13.59
N TYR A 178 -9.57 -26.15 12.64
CA TYR A 178 -9.48 -27.07 11.51
C TYR A 178 -8.28 -26.70 10.62
N ILE A 179 -8.17 -25.44 10.20
CA ILE A 179 -7.05 -24.96 9.37
C ILE A 179 -5.70 -25.16 10.07
N LYS A 180 -5.62 -24.90 11.36
CA LYS A 180 -4.45 -25.21 12.20
C LYS A 180 -4.09 -26.69 12.13
N SER A 181 -5.07 -27.60 12.22
CA SER A 181 -4.82 -29.04 12.11
C SER A 181 -4.31 -29.45 10.73
N VAL A 182 -4.83 -28.85 9.66
CA VAL A 182 -4.40 -29.09 8.28
C VAL A 182 -2.95 -28.64 8.08
N LEU A 183 -2.61 -27.45 8.57
CA LEU A 183 -1.25 -26.91 8.52
C LEU A 183 -0.27 -27.76 9.33
N LEU A 184 -0.62 -28.09 10.56
CA LEU A 184 0.19 -28.98 11.40
C LEU A 184 0.41 -30.33 10.71
N LYS A 185 -0.61 -30.91 10.07
CA LYS A 185 -0.46 -32.17 9.32
C LYS A 185 0.43 -32.03 8.09
N ARG A 186 0.34 -30.91 7.37
CA ARG A 186 1.13 -30.64 6.15
C ARG A 186 2.62 -30.45 6.43
N PHE A 187 2.94 -29.82 7.55
CA PHE A 187 4.30 -29.49 7.98
C PHE A 187 4.85 -30.47 9.03
N LYS A 188 4.02 -31.37 9.56
CA LYS A 188 4.49 -32.48 10.37
C LYS A 188 5.45 -33.30 9.51
N LEU A 189 6.71 -33.25 9.89
CA LEU A 189 7.73 -34.06 9.25
C LEU A 189 7.31 -35.53 9.38
N SER A 190 7.40 -36.25 8.27
CA SER A 190 7.23 -37.69 8.27
C SER A 190 8.31 -38.34 9.16
N PRO A 191 8.07 -39.54 9.71
CA PRO A 191 9.08 -40.25 10.47
C PRO A 191 10.40 -40.42 9.69
N GLU A 192 10.32 -40.56 8.36
CA GLU A 192 11.48 -40.65 7.47
C GLU A 192 12.25 -39.32 7.33
N GLU A 193 11.60 -38.17 7.45
CA GLU A 193 12.28 -36.87 7.47
C GLU A 193 12.99 -36.64 8.81
N PHE A 194 12.37 -37.02 9.93
CA PHE A 194 13.04 -37.01 11.24
C PHE A 194 14.24 -37.95 11.26
N ARG A 195 14.12 -39.14 10.67
CA ARG A 195 15.24 -40.05 10.44
C ARG A 195 16.36 -39.39 9.64
N LYS A 196 16.05 -38.75 8.50
CA LYS A 196 17.05 -38.05 7.69
C LYS A 196 17.73 -36.94 8.48
N LYS A 197 17.00 -36.14 9.26
CA LYS A 197 17.55 -35.11 10.13
C LYS A 197 18.44 -35.72 11.21
N PHE A 198 17.97 -36.72 11.96
CA PHE A 198 18.79 -37.43 12.97
C PHE A 198 20.14 -37.92 12.40
N LEU A 199 20.14 -38.39 11.16
CA LEU A 199 21.31 -38.99 10.53
C LEU A 199 22.29 -38.02 9.87
N HIS A 200 21.80 -36.90 9.35
CA HIS A 200 22.59 -35.95 8.56
C HIS A 200 22.72 -34.57 9.21
N HIS A 201 22.07 -34.33 10.35
CA HIS A 201 22.17 -33.06 11.05
C HIS A 201 23.59 -32.83 11.54
N GLN A 202 24.11 -31.64 11.22
CA GLN A 202 25.45 -31.22 11.60
C GLN A 202 25.37 -30.03 12.54
N LYS A 203 26.28 -29.98 13.51
CA LYS A 203 26.37 -28.86 14.44
C LYS A 203 26.81 -27.60 13.67
N ASN A 204 26.03 -26.52 13.78
CA ASN A 204 26.45 -25.23 13.26
C ASN A 204 27.52 -24.56 14.17
N SER A 205 28.23 -23.57 13.65
CA SER A 205 29.27 -22.84 14.39
C SER A 205 28.71 -22.03 15.56
N GLU A 206 27.43 -21.64 15.50
CA GLU A 206 26.78 -20.74 16.44
C GLU A 206 26.13 -21.43 17.66
N LYS A 207 25.68 -22.68 17.53
CA LYS A 207 25.01 -23.41 18.63
C LYS A 207 26.02 -24.06 19.57
N SER A 208 25.62 -24.15 20.83
CA SER A 208 26.28 -24.96 21.85
C SER A 208 26.08 -26.46 21.61
N TRP A 209 26.95 -27.28 22.21
CA TRP A 209 26.78 -28.74 22.20
C TRP A 209 25.51 -29.21 22.91
N ARG A 210 25.01 -28.46 23.90
CA ARG A 210 23.76 -28.80 24.58
C ARG A 210 22.56 -28.67 23.65
N GLU A 211 22.50 -27.58 22.88
CA GLU A 211 21.45 -27.36 21.87
C GLU A 211 21.52 -28.43 20.78
N PHE A 212 22.72 -28.76 20.29
CA PHE A 212 22.89 -29.84 19.31
C PHE A 212 22.41 -31.21 19.84
N THR A 213 22.78 -31.57 21.06
CA THR A 213 22.32 -32.83 21.68
C THR A 213 20.79 -32.84 21.86
N PHE A 214 20.20 -31.72 22.25
CA PHE A 214 18.75 -31.59 22.37
C PHE A 214 18.06 -31.79 21.01
N GLU A 215 18.55 -31.15 19.95
CA GLU A 215 18.01 -31.30 18.59
C GLU A 215 18.09 -32.73 18.08
N ILE A 216 19.25 -33.38 18.21
CA ILE A 216 19.45 -34.77 17.81
C ILE A 216 18.52 -35.71 18.59
N SER A 217 18.42 -35.51 19.91
CA SER A 217 17.54 -36.30 20.78
C SER A 217 16.07 -36.14 20.37
N ASN A 218 15.65 -34.90 20.06
CA ASN A 218 14.30 -34.62 19.62
C ASN A 218 13.99 -35.27 18.26
N TYR A 219 14.90 -35.20 17.28
CA TYR A 219 14.72 -35.88 16.01
C TYR A 219 14.60 -37.40 16.15
N PHE A 220 15.39 -37.99 17.04
CA PHE A 220 15.29 -39.42 17.34
C PHE A 220 13.95 -39.76 17.98
N GLN A 221 13.52 -38.99 18.97
CA GLN A 221 12.26 -39.18 19.69
C GLN A 221 11.05 -39.07 18.74
N GLU A 222 10.99 -38.03 17.94
CA GLU A 222 9.91 -37.83 16.96
C GLU A 222 9.89 -38.92 15.87
N TRP A 223 11.06 -39.45 15.49
CA TRP A 223 11.14 -40.58 14.56
C TRP A 223 10.52 -41.85 15.15
N ILE A 224 10.87 -42.21 16.39
CA ILE A 224 10.38 -43.42 17.04
C ILE A 224 8.90 -43.31 17.44
N GLU A 225 8.45 -42.13 17.87
CA GLU A 225 7.04 -41.85 18.17
C GLU A 225 6.19 -41.89 16.90
N GLY A 226 6.70 -41.32 15.80
CA GLY A 226 6.04 -41.36 14.50
C GLY A 226 5.84 -42.78 13.95
N LEU A 227 6.73 -43.72 14.31
CA LEU A 227 6.62 -45.15 13.99
C LEU A 227 5.88 -45.97 15.07
N LYS A 228 5.37 -45.33 16.13
CA LYS A 228 4.69 -45.97 17.26
C LYS A 228 5.51 -47.08 17.90
N ILE A 229 6.81 -46.86 18.06
CA ILE A 229 7.71 -47.81 18.71
C ILE A 229 7.51 -47.70 20.22
N ASP A 230 6.93 -48.75 20.80
CA ASP A 230 6.52 -48.84 22.20
C ASP A 230 7.38 -49.79 23.05
N SER A 231 8.36 -50.46 22.43
CA SER A 231 9.19 -51.48 23.09
C SER A 231 10.64 -51.44 22.63
N PHE A 232 11.53 -51.83 23.54
CA PHE A 232 12.96 -51.90 23.27
C PHE A 232 13.29 -52.83 22.10
N GLU A 233 12.59 -53.96 21.96
CA GLU A 233 12.80 -54.88 20.83
C GLU A 233 12.41 -54.25 19.48
N LYS A 234 11.28 -53.54 19.41
CA LYS A 234 10.91 -52.79 18.19
C LYS A 234 11.96 -51.71 17.86
N LEU A 235 12.48 -51.02 18.87
CA LEU A 235 13.53 -50.03 18.68
C LEU A 235 14.83 -50.67 18.15
N LYS A 236 15.28 -51.75 18.78
CA LYS A 236 16.47 -52.50 18.35
C LYS A 236 16.32 -52.99 16.90
N ASN A 237 15.16 -53.53 16.54
CA ASN A 237 14.86 -53.96 15.17
C ASN A 237 14.85 -52.79 14.19
N LEU A 238 14.33 -51.63 14.57
CA LEU A 238 14.38 -50.41 13.75
C LEU A 238 15.83 -50.02 13.46
N ILE A 239 16.68 -49.93 14.48
CA ILE A 239 18.08 -49.52 14.30
C ILE A 239 18.86 -50.53 13.44
N ILE A 240 18.66 -51.83 13.66
CA ILE A 240 19.27 -52.89 12.85
C ILE A 240 18.81 -52.76 11.39
N THR A 241 17.51 -52.58 11.16
CA THR A 241 16.93 -52.42 9.82
C THR A 241 17.45 -51.18 9.12
N ASP A 242 17.58 -50.05 9.83
CA ASP A 242 18.17 -48.82 9.32
C ASP A 242 19.63 -49.02 8.86
N GLN A 243 20.44 -49.71 9.67
CA GLN A 243 21.83 -49.99 9.34
C GLN A 243 21.97 -50.94 8.15
N ILE A 244 21.12 -51.96 8.05
CA ILE A 244 21.09 -52.87 6.89
C ILE A 244 20.71 -52.09 5.62
N LYS A 245 19.65 -51.28 5.67
CA LYS A 245 19.21 -50.45 4.52
C LYS A 245 20.29 -49.49 4.01
N ARG A 246 21.16 -48.98 4.90
CA ARG A 246 22.27 -48.09 4.53
C ARG A 246 23.43 -48.81 3.86
N ARG A 247 23.68 -50.06 4.23
CA ARG A 247 24.78 -50.89 3.71
C ARG A 247 24.35 -51.77 2.52
N ALA A 248 23.05 -51.86 2.25
CA ALA A 248 22.51 -52.65 1.15
C ALA A 248 22.83 -52.01 -0.23
N PRO A 249 23.23 -52.83 -1.23
CA PRO A 249 23.41 -52.40 -2.62
C PRO A 249 22.13 -51.78 -3.21
N PHE A 250 22.28 -50.95 -4.25
CA PHE A 250 21.17 -50.20 -4.86
C PHE A 250 20.08 -51.14 -5.40
N GLU A 251 20.44 -52.32 -5.90
CA GLU A 251 19.53 -53.31 -6.49
C GLU A 251 18.57 -53.96 -5.46
N ALA A 252 18.91 -53.94 -4.17
CA ALA A 252 18.09 -54.55 -3.12
C ALA A 252 17.09 -53.57 -2.48
N LYS A 253 17.24 -52.25 -2.68
CA LYS A 253 16.48 -51.23 -1.95
C LYS A 253 14.97 -51.23 -2.29
N ASP A 254 14.60 -51.52 -3.54
CA ASP A 254 13.20 -51.59 -3.96
C ASP A 254 12.46 -52.79 -3.33
N HIS A 255 13.12 -53.92 -3.13
CA HIS A 255 12.52 -55.11 -2.50
C HIS A 255 12.30 -54.97 -0.99
N PHE A 256 13.09 -54.15 -0.29
CA PHE A 256 12.98 -53.95 1.16
C PHE A 256 11.87 -52.98 1.58
N LEU A 257 11.44 -52.07 0.70
CA LEU A 257 10.36 -51.12 0.97
C LEU A 257 9.01 -51.83 1.13
N ASP A 258 8.77 -52.90 0.35
CA ASP A 258 7.48 -53.61 0.33
C ASP A 258 7.28 -54.53 1.56
N VAL A 259 8.36 -55.05 2.14
CA VAL A 259 8.31 -55.93 3.33
C VAL A 259 8.27 -55.14 4.64
N SER A 260 9.00 -54.02 4.72
CA SER A 260 9.11 -53.22 5.95
C SER A 260 7.81 -52.52 6.33
N ILE A 261 6.96 -52.15 5.37
CA ILE A 261 5.63 -51.55 5.62
C ILE A 261 4.68 -52.56 6.28
N ARG A 262 4.94 -53.87 6.15
CA ARG A 262 4.09 -54.94 6.69
C ARG A 262 4.55 -55.53 8.03
N THR A 263 5.75 -55.21 8.52
CA THR A 263 6.35 -55.89 9.69
C THR A 263 6.77 -54.97 10.85
N CYS A 264 6.48 -53.67 10.76
CA CYS A 264 6.54 -52.74 11.91
C CYS A 264 5.15 -52.47 12.48
#